data_AF-A0A845YSQ4-F1
#
_entry.id   AF-A0A845YSQ4-F1
#
_cell.length_a   1.000
_cell.length_b   1.000
_cell.length_c   1.000
_cell.angle_alpha   90.00
_cell.angle_beta   90.00
_cell.angle_gamma   90.00
#
_symmetry.space_group_name_H-M   'P 1'
#
loop_
_entity.id
_entity.type
_entity.pdbx_description
1 polymer ?
#
loop_
_entity_poly.entity_id
_entity_poly.type
_entity_poly.pdbx_seq_one_letter_code
_entity_poly.pdbx_strand_id
1 'polypeptide(L)'
;MEICEILSLSLCTYETNEEDIKESAKKNFDVDIDNVMQYSAGREEIDSCYIADGDNGQSIILAFRGTYGGNGQGLIDWINNFMARPVSISDIPGELHQGFSSSVKRLWNAGFYREIKKRLTDDKQLFITGYSKGGALAAITAAFLDKRARIDPSKMNVWFFEAPRCGNTEFKNYFNQAFPTALRYEYQDDIVPHLPPAGESAKILSTIPIIGEILEEYLELEEWDYKAVGNLRFINWEDEILEDLPAYLQWAYRLVHLIKIIDEGQTSKLFSDHMAEKCYPVICGKPYQKSVKIDLELENIGLMSKVDETKKVWEHHIQAWDANDLDAIMADYTEDSILILNNTVKKGIEEVRSVFDNLFKLFSNGENIIEPAVIEGEVIYITWNFTPTNDQNYFGTDSFVVQNRIITYQTIASLLYKKYPVV
;
A
#
# COMPACT_ATOMS: atom_id res chain seq x y z
N MET A 1 -6.01 10.78 -28.25
CA MET A 1 -6.39 10.71 -26.83
C MET A 1 -5.96 11.97 -26.08
N GLU A 2 -6.87 12.51 -25.28
CA GLU A 2 -6.66 13.64 -24.36
C GLU A 2 -6.18 13.16 -22.98
N ILE A 3 -5.60 14.06 -22.17
CA ILE A 3 -5.04 13.68 -20.86
C ILE A 3 -6.07 13.10 -19.89
N CYS A 4 -7.31 13.63 -19.89
CA CYS A 4 -8.38 13.12 -19.04
C CYS A 4 -8.76 11.68 -19.39
N GLU A 5 -8.75 11.32 -20.68
CA GLU A 5 -9.01 9.94 -21.12
C GLU A 5 -7.89 9.01 -20.63
N ILE A 6 -6.64 9.46 -20.71
CA ILE A 6 -5.48 8.67 -20.26
C ILE A 6 -5.46 8.50 -18.73
N LEU A 7 -5.87 9.51 -17.96
CA LEU A 7 -6.10 9.38 -16.51
C LEU A 7 -7.20 8.36 -16.23
N SER A 8 -8.35 8.50 -16.89
CA SER A 8 -9.49 7.60 -16.74
C SER A 8 -9.12 6.14 -16.99
N LEU A 9 -8.41 5.87 -18.07
CA LEU A 9 -7.94 4.53 -18.43
C LEU A 9 -6.89 3.98 -17.44
N SER A 10 -6.06 4.85 -16.85
CA SER A 10 -5.18 4.42 -15.76
C SER A 10 -5.95 3.93 -14.53
N LEU A 11 -7.14 4.48 -14.26
CA LEU A 11 -8.02 4.12 -13.14
C LEU A 11 -8.90 2.90 -13.44
N CYS A 12 -9.13 2.55 -14.71
CA CYS A 12 -9.78 1.30 -15.10
C CYS A 12 -8.93 0.06 -14.79
N THR A 13 -7.62 0.21 -14.56
CA THR A 13 -6.73 -0.91 -14.23
C THR A 13 -7.06 -1.63 -12.92
N TYR A 14 -7.90 -1.03 -12.07
CA TYR A 14 -8.33 -1.60 -10.79
C TYR A 14 -9.53 -2.56 -10.91
N GLU A 15 -10.18 -2.58 -12.07
CA GLU A 15 -11.25 -3.51 -12.39
C GLU A 15 -10.73 -4.96 -12.51
N THR A 16 -11.64 -5.93 -12.35
CA THR A 16 -11.22 -7.33 -12.11
C THR A 16 -11.05 -8.17 -13.37
N ASN A 17 -11.63 -7.76 -14.49
CA ASN A 17 -11.58 -8.48 -15.76
C ASN A 17 -11.72 -7.54 -16.97
N GLU A 18 -11.51 -8.08 -18.18
CA GLU A 18 -11.53 -7.32 -19.44
C GLU A 18 -12.87 -6.65 -19.77
N GLU A 19 -13.99 -7.28 -19.40
CA GLU A 19 -15.35 -6.75 -19.61
C GLU A 19 -15.61 -5.59 -18.66
N ASP A 20 -15.25 -5.74 -17.38
CA ASP A 20 -15.35 -4.68 -16.38
C ASP A 20 -14.50 -3.46 -16.77
N ILE A 21 -13.27 -3.68 -17.28
CA ILE A 21 -12.39 -2.59 -17.76
C ILE A 21 -13.09 -1.80 -18.86
N LYS A 22 -13.68 -2.50 -19.84
CA LYS A 22 -14.39 -1.87 -20.96
C LYS A 22 -15.68 -1.17 -20.51
N GLU A 23 -16.46 -1.79 -19.63
CA GLU A 23 -17.68 -1.18 -19.08
C GLU A 23 -17.33 0.07 -18.28
N SER A 24 -16.31 0.01 -17.41
CA SER A 24 -15.86 1.12 -16.57
C SER A 24 -15.37 2.30 -17.41
N ALA A 25 -14.55 2.02 -18.44
CA ALA A 25 -14.09 3.05 -19.38
C ALA A 25 -15.26 3.80 -20.03
N LYS A 26 -16.29 3.07 -20.50
CA LYS A 26 -17.43 3.69 -21.15
C LYS A 26 -18.40 4.37 -20.17
N LYS A 27 -18.76 3.68 -19.09
CA LYS A 27 -19.83 4.09 -18.18
C LYS A 27 -19.39 5.19 -17.21
N ASN A 28 -18.18 5.10 -16.69
CA ASN A 28 -17.68 6.02 -15.66
C ASN A 28 -16.95 7.22 -16.27
N PHE A 29 -16.35 7.03 -17.45
CA PHE A 29 -15.45 8.03 -18.03
C PHE A 29 -15.84 8.53 -19.42
N ASP A 30 -16.78 7.83 -20.09
CA ASP A 30 -17.18 8.06 -21.49
C ASP A 30 -16.01 7.92 -22.48
N VAL A 31 -15.18 6.90 -22.28
CA VAL A 31 -14.05 6.55 -23.15
C VAL A 31 -14.32 5.23 -23.85
N ASP A 32 -14.32 5.23 -25.18
CA ASP A 32 -14.50 4.02 -25.99
C ASP A 32 -13.17 3.31 -26.22
N ILE A 33 -13.10 2.05 -25.76
CA ILE A 33 -11.96 1.14 -25.97
C ILE A 33 -12.43 -0.22 -26.47
N ASP A 34 -11.59 -0.86 -27.27
CA ASP A 34 -11.83 -2.17 -27.86
C ASP A 34 -10.64 -3.12 -27.69
N ASN A 35 -10.87 -4.41 -27.99
CA ASN A 35 -9.84 -5.45 -27.96
C ASN A 35 -9.03 -5.46 -26.66
N VAL A 36 -9.70 -5.31 -25.51
CA VAL A 36 -9.04 -5.30 -24.19
C VAL A 36 -8.40 -6.67 -23.94
N MET A 37 -7.13 -6.67 -23.50
CA MET A 37 -6.41 -7.87 -23.09
C MET A 37 -5.68 -7.60 -21.78
N GLN A 38 -5.99 -8.39 -20.75
CA GLN A 38 -5.38 -8.25 -19.43
C GLN A 38 -4.19 -9.20 -19.25
N TYR A 39 -3.17 -8.74 -18.53
CA TYR A 39 -2.01 -9.51 -18.13
C TYR A 39 -1.80 -9.35 -16.63
N SER A 40 -1.67 -10.47 -15.93
CA SER A 40 -1.42 -10.51 -14.49
C SER A 40 -0.19 -11.35 -14.17
N ALA A 41 0.53 -10.99 -13.12
CA ALA A 41 1.69 -11.74 -12.63
C ALA A 41 1.97 -11.49 -11.15
N GLY A 42 2.91 -12.26 -10.58
CA GLY A 42 3.25 -12.19 -9.16
C GLY A 42 2.37 -13.08 -8.29
N ARG A 43 2.69 -13.15 -6.98
CA ARG A 43 1.86 -13.87 -6.01
C ARG A 43 0.50 -13.18 -5.94
N GLU A 44 -0.58 -13.96 -6.01
CA GLU A 44 -1.96 -13.45 -6.00
C GLU A 44 -2.27 -12.43 -7.11
N GLU A 45 -1.55 -12.47 -8.24
CA GLU A 45 -1.80 -11.59 -9.39
C GLU A 45 -1.73 -10.09 -9.03
N ILE A 46 -0.85 -9.75 -8.08
CA ILE A 46 -0.70 -8.39 -7.56
C ILE A 46 -0.21 -7.39 -8.63
N ASP A 47 0.59 -7.84 -9.60
CA ASP A 47 0.98 -7.03 -10.75
C ASP A 47 -0.04 -7.24 -11.87
N SER A 48 -0.62 -6.16 -12.39
CA SER A 48 -1.56 -6.22 -13.50
C SER A 48 -1.38 -5.05 -14.46
N CYS A 49 -1.60 -5.31 -15.74
CA CYS A 49 -1.75 -4.31 -16.78
C CYS A 49 -2.76 -4.79 -17.82
N TYR A 50 -3.30 -3.87 -18.60
CA TYR A 50 -4.08 -4.23 -19.78
C TYR A 50 -3.61 -3.49 -21.03
N ILE A 51 -3.89 -4.09 -22.18
CA ILE A 51 -3.72 -3.50 -23.50
C ILE A 51 -5.10 -3.31 -24.12
N ALA A 52 -5.38 -2.14 -24.68
CA ALA A 52 -6.61 -1.88 -25.41
C ALA A 52 -6.34 -1.06 -26.67
N ASP A 53 -7.26 -1.12 -27.61
CA ASP A 53 -7.30 -0.22 -28.76
C ASP A 53 -8.20 0.96 -28.40
N GLY A 54 -7.75 2.19 -28.65
CA GLY A 54 -8.53 3.42 -28.48
C GLY A 54 -8.43 4.31 -29.71
N ASP A 55 -9.07 5.49 -29.66
CA ASP A 55 -9.23 6.38 -30.82
C ASP A 55 -9.72 5.62 -32.07
N ASN A 56 -10.74 4.77 -31.92
CA ASN A 56 -11.26 3.90 -32.99
C ASN A 56 -10.19 3.01 -33.64
N GLY A 57 -9.22 2.53 -32.86
CA GLY A 57 -8.15 1.65 -33.30
C GLY A 57 -6.88 2.34 -33.78
N GLN A 58 -6.81 3.68 -33.75
CA GLN A 58 -5.62 4.46 -34.11
C GLN A 58 -4.58 4.52 -32.98
N SER A 59 -5.01 4.28 -31.75
CA SER A 59 -4.15 4.33 -30.56
C SER A 59 -4.15 2.97 -29.87
N ILE A 60 -3.01 2.61 -29.30
CA ILE A 60 -2.87 1.45 -28.40
C ILE A 60 -2.63 2.00 -27.01
N ILE A 61 -3.37 1.51 -26.03
CA ILE A 61 -3.21 1.88 -24.62
C ILE A 61 -2.57 0.70 -23.90
N LEU A 62 -1.52 0.98 -23.13
CA LEU A 62 -0.94 0.07 -22.14
C LEU A 62 -1.03 0.73 -20.77
N ALA A 63 -1.93 0.23 -19.92
CA ALA A 63 -2.18 0.81 -18.61
C ALA A 63 -1.79 -0.15 -17.48
N PHE A 64 -1.07 0.34 -16.47
CA PHE A 64 -0.58 -0.45 -15.34
C PHE A 64 -1.34 -0.14 -14.05
N ARG A 65 -1.68 -1.20 -13.29
CA ARG A 65 -2.35 -1.08 -12.00
C ARG A 65 -1.41 -0.63 -10.89
N GLY A 66 -1.93 0.21 -10.00
CA GLY A 66 -1.32 0.54 -8.72
C GLY A 66 -1.31 -0.62 -7.71
N THR A 67 -1.17 -0.30 -6.43
CA THR A 67 -1.35 -1.25 -5.32
C THR A 67 -2.69 -1.00 -4.64
N TYR A 68 -3.43 -2.04 -4.26
CA TYR A 68 -4.63 -1.90 -3.42
C TYR A 68 -4.20 -1.55 -1.99
N GLY A 69 -4.63 -0.41 -1.46
CA GLY A 69 -4.56 -0.12 -0.01
C GLY A 69 -5.94 -0.38 0.57
N GLY A 70 -6.15 -1.51 1.25
CA GLY A 70 -7.53 -1.95 1.58
C GLY A 70 -7.76 -2.63 2.92
N ASN A 71 -6.74 -2.84 3.75
CA ASN A 71 -6.91 -3.43 5.08
C ASN A 71 -6.14 -2.52 6.02
N GLY A 72 -6.62 -2.15 7.22
CA GLY A 72 -6.02 -1.10 8.09
C GLY A 72 -4.52 -1.17 8.48
N GLN A 73 -3.71 -2.04 7.87
CA GLN A 73 -2.23 -2.06 7.75
C GLN A 73 -1.71 -1.35 6.47
N GLY A 74 -2.63 -1.00 5.56
CA GLY A 74 -2.40 -0.86 4.12
C GLY A 74 -1.72 0.42 3.68
N LEU A 75 -1.43 1.35 4.59
CA LEU A 75 -0.63 2.55 4.32
C LEU A 75 0.86 2.30 4.56
N ILE A 76 1.22 1.61 5.65
CA ILE A 76 2.61 1.23 5.96
C ILE A 76 3.11 0.23 4.93
N ASP A 77 2.35 -0.83 4.67
CA ASP A 77 2.70 -1.82 3.64
C ASP A 77 2.82 -1.18 2.26
N TRP A 78 1.96 -0.21 1.97
CA TRP A 78 1.98 0.52 0.71
C TRP A 78 3.19 1.46 0.58
N ILE A 79 3.59 2.17 1.63
CA ILE A 79 4.85 2.93 1.67
C ILE A 79 6.05 1.99 1.58
N ASN A 80 6.07 0.89 2.33
CA ASN A 80 7.12 -0.13 2.29
C ASN A 80 7.31 -0.71 0.89
N ASN A 81 6.23 -0.91 0.14
CA ASN A 81 6.29 -1.35 -1.26
C ASN A 81 7.04 -0.37 -2.18
N PHE A 82 7.15 0.90 -1.79
CA PHE A 82 7.91 1.94 -2.49
C PHE A 82 9.34 2.10 -1.97
N MET A 83 9.73 1.35 -0.95
CA MET A 83 11.06 1.40 -0.37
C MET A 83 11.88 0.18 -0.81
N ALA A 84 12.70 0.37 -1.84
CA ALA A 84 13.64 -0.66 -2.27
C ALA A 84 14.95 -0.08 -2.77
N ARG A 85 16.01 -0.89 -2.69
CA ARG A 85 17.33 -0.53 -3.20
C ARG A 85 17.29 -0.32 -4.71
N PRO A 86 18.03 0.68 -5.24
CA PRO A 86 18.25 0.80 -6.66
C PRO A 86 19.08 -0.39 -7.17
N VAL A 87 18.76 -0.89 -8.37
CA VAL A 87 19.48 -2.01 -9.00
C VAL A 87 19.76 -1.72 -10.47
N SER A 88 20.95 -2.07 -10.94
CA SER A 88 21.28 -2.02 -12.36
C SER A 88 20.58 -3.13 -13.13
N ILE A 89 19.99 -2.80 -14.27
CA ILE A 89 19.33 -3.75 -15.15
C ILE A 89 20.08 -3.77 -16.49
N SER A 90 20.46 -4.96 -16.96
CA SER A 90 21.12 -5.09 -18.27
C SER A 90 20.36 -4.35 -19.36
N ASP A 91 21.11 -3.57 -20.13
CA ASP A 91 20.68 -2.79 -21.30
C ASP A 91 19.77 -1.59 -21.00
N ILE A 92 19.51 -1.29 -19.71
CA ILE A 92 18.77 -0.09 -19.30
C ILE A 92 19.74 0.89 -18.63
N PRO A 93 19.81 2.16 -19.08
CA PRO A 93 20.68 3.16 -18.46
C PRO A 93 20.32 3.45 -17.01
N GLY A 94 21.34 3.58 -16.16
CA GLY A 94 21.18 3.84 -14.73
C GLY A 94 20.63 2.66 -13.92
N GLU A 95 20.16 3.00 -12.72
CA GLU A 95 19.60 2.04 -11.77
C GLU A 95 18.11 2.30 -11.59
N LEU A 96 17.37 1.21 -11.40
CA LEU A 96 15.93 1.20 -11.26
C LEU A 96 15.53 0.66 -9.90
N HIS A 97 14.33 1.03 -9.45
CA HIS A 97 13.74 0.43 -8.26
C HIS A 97 13.58 -1.09 -8.42
N GLN A 98 14.13 -1.85 -7.47
CA GLN A 98 14.15 -3.33 -7.53
C GLN A 98 12.75 -3.93 -7.64
N GLY A 99 11.80 -3.47 -6.81
CA GLY A 99 10.40 -3.93 -6.84
C GLY A 99 9.72 -3.68 -8.18
N PHE A 100 9.62 -2.42 -8.60
CA PHE A 100 9.00 -2.02 -9.87
C PHE A 100 9.63 -2.69 -11.09
N SER A 101 10.97 -2.73 -11.19
CA SER A 101 11.63 -3.40 -12.32
C SER A 101 11.37 -4.91 -12.33
N SER A 102 11.20 -5.53 -11.17
CA SER A 102 10.80 -6.94 -11.06
C SER A 102 9.35 -7.15 -11.49
N SER A 103 8.43 -6.27 -11.12
CA SER A 103 7.04 -6.29 -11.60
C SER A 103 6.95 -6.16 -13.13
N VAL A 104 7.67 -5.20 -13.72
CA VAL A 104 7.74 -5.05 -15.18
C VAL A 104 8.30 -6.30 -15.83
N LYS A 105 9.37 -6.91 -15.30
CA LYS A 105 9.93 -8.17 -15.85
C LYS A 105 8.91 -9.31 -15.78
N ARG A 106 8.14 -9.44 -14.70
CA ARG A 106 7.12 -10.48 -14.56
C ARG A 106 6.00 -10.30 -15.59
N LEU A 107 5.45 -9.09 -15.71
CA LEU A 107 4.43 -8.77 -16.72
C LEU A 107 4.97 -8.95 -18.14
N TRP A 108 6.23 -8.54 -18.38
CA TRP A 108 6.90 -8.73 -19.67
C TRP A 108 6.96 -10.21 -20.04
N ASN A 109 7.31 -11.06 -19.09
CA ASN A 109 7.34 -12.51 -19.28
C ASN A 109 5.94 -13.13 -19.44
N ALA A 110 4.90 -12.52 -18.86
CA ALA A 110 3.50 -12.89 -19.11
C ALA A 110 3.06 -12.56 -20.56
N GLY A 111 3.78 -11.70 -21.27
CA GLY A 111 3.72 -11.62 -22.73
C GLY A 111 3.11 -10.34 -23.30
N PHE A 112 2.80 -9.32 -22.50
CA PHE A 112 2.18 -8.07 -22.99
C PHE A 112 2.99 -7.43 -24.13
N TYR A 113 4.33 -7.47 -24.06
CA TYR A 113 5.20 -6.84 -25.06
C TYR A 113 5.04 -7.46 -26.47
N ARG A 114 4.66 -8.74 -26.55
CA ARG A 114 4.40 -9.43 -27.82
C ARG A 114 3.12 -8.91 -28.46
N GLU A 115 2.11 -8.64 -27.65
CA GLU A 115 0.85 -8.06 -28.12
C GLU A 115 1.04 -6.60 -28.54
N ILE A 116 1.84 -5.81 -27.80
CA ILE A 116 2.26 -4.47 -28.26
C ILE A 116 2.93 -4.54 -29.63
N LYS A 117 3.92 -5.43 -29.81
CA LYS A 117 4.60 -5.60 -31.10
C LYS A 117 3.68 -6.03 -32.24
N LYS A 118 2.65 -6.80 -31.93
CA LYS A 118 1.67 -7.27 -32.91
C LYS A 118 0.69 -6.16 -33.31
N ARG A 119 0.28 -5.31 -32.37
CA ARG A 119 -0.71 -4.26 -32.59
C ARG A 119 -0.11 -2.95 -33.13
N LEU A 120 1.10 -2.60 -32.71
CA LEU A 120 1.73 -1.33 -33.02
C LEU A 120 2.27 -1.31 -34.46
N THR A 121 1.43 -0.82 -35.36
CA THR A 121 1.75 -0.56 -36.78
C THR A 121 2.27 0.85 -37.00
N ASP A 122 2.79 1.14 -38.20
CA ASP A 122 3.42 2.42 -38.54
C ASP A 122 2.48 3.63 -38.46
N ASP A 123 1.18 3.43 -38.51
CA ASP A 123 0.14 4.47 -38.42
C ASP A 123 -0.36 4.70 -36.98
N LYS A 124 0.00 3.82 -36.03
CA LYS A 124 -0.49 3.90 -34.65
C LYS A 124 0.50 4.53 -33.69
N GLN A 125 -0.05 5.04 -32.59
CA GLN A 125 0.68 5.55 -31.43
C GLN A 125 0.41 4.65 -30.21
N LEU A 126 1.42 4.49 -29.36
CA LEU A 126 1.31 3.77 -28.10
C LEU A 126 1.22 4.78 -26.95
N PHE A 127 0.14 4.74 -26.19
CA PHE A 127 -0.01 5.43 -24.91
C PHE A 127 0.34 4.46 -23.78
N ILE A 128 1.27 4.86 -22.91
CA ILE A 128 1.68 4.09 -21.73
C ILE A 128 1.31 4.91 -20.50
N THR A 129 0.48 4.34 -19.61
CA THR A 129 -0.08 5.06 -18.46
C THR A 129 -0.16 4.21 -17.21
N GLY A 130 -0.37 4.88 -16.08
CA GLY A 130 -0.62 4.26 -14.80
C GLY A 130 -0.79 5.31 -13.69
N TYR A 131 -1.58 4.94 -12.68
CA TYR A 131 -1.77 5.71 -11.46
C TYR A 131 -0.94 5.12 -10.33
N SER A 132 -0.40 5.94 -9.43
CA SER A 132 0.38 5.47 -8.27
C SER A 132 1.60 4.62 -8.71
N LYS A 133 1.82 3.45 -8.07
CA LYS A 133 2.79 2.43 -8.52
C LYS A 133 2.74 2.19 -10.03
N GLY A 134 1.55 2.19 -10.64
CA GLY A 134 1.37 1.96 -12.07
C GLY A 134 2.14 2.96 -12.93
N GLY A 135 2.27 4.22 -12.50
CA GLY A 135 3.04 5.23 -13.22
C GLY A 135 4.54 4.94 -13.23
N ALA A 136 5.10 4.42 -12.13
CA ALA A 136 6.48 3.97 -12.11
C ALA A 136 6.72 2.77 -13.04
N LEU A 137 5.75 1.83 -13.11
CA LEU A 137 5.79 0.70 -14.05
C LEU A 137 5.69 1.17 -15.51
N ALA A 138 4.88 2.19 -15.79
CA ALA A 138 4.75 2.80 -17.11
C ALA A 138 6.09 3.38 -17.60
N ALA A 139 6.77 4.17 -16.74
CA ALA A 139 8.06 4.76 -17.07
C ALA A 139 9.15 3.70 -17.33
N ILE A 140 9.26 2.69 -16.47
CA ILE A 140 10.21 1.58 -16.65
C ILE A 140 9.87 0.78 -17.91
N THR A 141 8.60 0.55 -18.19
CA THR A 141 8.17 -0.20 -19.37
C THR A 141 8.53 0.53 -20.66
N ALA A 142 8.36 1.85 -20.73
CA ALA A 142 8.76 2.64 -21.90
C ALA A 142 10.26 2.45 -22.21
N ALA A 143 11.11 2.47 -21.17
CA ALA A 143 12.54 2.19 -21.31
C ALA A 143 12.83 0.77 -21.81
N PHE A 144 12.09 -0.24 -21.31
CA PHE A 144 12.21 -1.62 -21.79
C PHE A 144 11.77 -1.76 -23.25
N LEU A 145 10.71 -1.06 -23.66
CA LEU A 145 10.23 -1.09 -25.04
C LEU A 145 11.24 -0.43 -26.00
N ASP A 146 11.86 0.69 -25.61
CA ASP A 146 12.98 1.30 -26.35
C ASP A 146 14.18 0.33 -26.42
N LYS A 147 14.76 -0.02 -25.27
CA LYS A 147 16.06 -0.69 -25.24
C LYS A 147 16.01 -2.17 -25.62
N ARG A 148 14.95 -2.89 -25.26
CA ARG A 148 14.87 -4.34 -25.47
C ARG A 148 14.00 -4.72 -26.64
N ALA A 149 12.82 -4.10 -26.77
CA ALA A 149 11.94 -4.37 -27.90
C ALA A 149 12.34 -3.58 -29.16
N ARG A 150 13.19 -2.55 -29.04
CA ARG A 150 13.63 -1.65 -30.12
C ARG A 150 12.46 -0.93 -30.78
N ILE A 151 11.48 -0.51 -29.97
CA ILE A 151 10.39 0.37 -30.40
C ILE A 151 10.88 1.81 -30.33
N ASP A 152 10.72 2.56 -31.41
CA ASP A 152 11.11 3.97 -31.47
C ASP A 152 10.36 4.78 -30.40
N PRO A 153 11.06 5.50 -29.49
CA PRO A 153 10.43 6.41 -28.54
C PRO A 153 9.46 7.42 -29.14
N SER A 154 9.63 7.81 -30.42
CA SER A 154 8.70 8.73 -31.11
C SER A 154 7.28 8.15 -31.31
N LYS A 155 7.11 6.83 -31.13
CA LYS A 155 5.82 6.13 -31.15
C LYS A 155 5.13 6.08 -29.79
N MET A 156 5.78 6.54 -28.73
CA MET A 156 5.36 6.32 -27.35
C MET A 156 5.00 7.65 -26.66
N ASN A 157 3.76 7.75 -26.20
CA ASN A 157 3.26 8.82 -25.34
C ASN A 157 3.17 8.27 -23.91
N VAL A 158 4.01 8.77 -23.00
CA VAL A 158 4.13 8.23 -21.65
C VAL A 158 3.60 9.24 -20.64
N TRP A 159 2.37 9.06 -20.20
CA TRP A 159 1.69 9.98 -19.28
C TRP A 159 1.19 9.22 -18.06
N PHE A 160 1.54 9.67 -16.87
CA PHE A 160 1.24 8.97 -15.64
C PHE A 160 0.95 9.93 -14.48
N PHE A 161 0.36 9.40 -13.41
CA PHE A 161 -0.29 10.20 -12.37
C PHE A 161 0.12 9.70 -10.99
N GLU A 162 0.48 10.62 -10.10
CA GLU A 162 0.87 10.37 -8.70
C GLU A 162 1.93 9.27 -8.55
N ALA A 163 2.91 9.23 -9.46
CA ALA A 163 3.86 8.13 -9.53
C ALA A 163 5.04 8.31 -8.56
N PRO A 164 5.50 7.24 -7.88
CA PRO A 164 6.74 7.28 -7.13
C PRO A 164 7.95 7.36 -8.08
N ARG A 165 9.10 7.75 -7.53
CA ARG A 165 10.39 7.75 -8.23
C ARG A 165 10.79 6.32 -8.56
N CYS A 166 11.26 6.10 -9.78
CA CYS A 166 11.47 4.74 -10.30
C CYS A 166 12.92 4.41 -10.68
N GLY A 167 13.81 5.40 -10.68
CA GLY A 167 15.24 5.19 -10.95
C GLY A 167 16.12 6.36 -10.51
N ASN A 168 17.42 6.22 -10.71
CA ASN A 168 18.43 7.20 -10.29
C ASN A 168 18.59 8.38 -11.28
N THR A 169 19.55 9.29 -11.03
CA THR A 169 19.84 10.42 -11.93
C THR A 169 20.18 10.00 -13.35
N GLU A 170 20.93 8.92 -13.54
CA GLU A 170 21.27 8.43 -14.89
C GLU A 170 20.02 7.96 -15.64
N PHE A 171 19.14 7.20 -14.97
CA PHE A 171 17.87 6.77 -15.56
C PHE A 171 16.99 7.97 -15.92
N LYS A 172 16.88 8.98 -15.03
CA LYS A 172 16.15 10.22 -15.32
C LYS A 172 16.67 10.93 -16.57
N ASN A 173 17.98 11.09 -16.68
CA ASN A 173 18.60 11.80 -17.80
C ASN A 173 18.30 11.09 -19.13
N TYR A 174 18.44 9.76 -19.13
CA TYR A 174 18.06 8.95 -20.28
C TYR A 174 16.55 9.07 -20.59
N PHE A 175 15.68 8.88 -19.60
CA PHE A 175 14.23 8.89 -19.80
C PHE A 175 13.75 10.23 -20.37
N ASN A 176 14.19 11.34 -19.79
CA ASN A 176 13.80 12.68 -20.24
C ASN A 176 14.35 13.01 -21.64
N GLN A 177 15.48 12.42 -22.03
CA GLN A 177 16.02 12.57 -23.37
C GLN A 177 15.24 11.73 -24.40
N ALA A 178 14.91 10.48 -24.05
CA ALA A 178 14.21 9.57 -24.95
C ALA A 178 12.72 9.91 -25.10
N PHE A 179 12.09 10.38 -24.02
CA PHE A 179 10.66 10.69 -23.95
C PHE A 179 10.43 12.16 -23.53
N PRO A 180 10.83 13.14 -24.37
CA PRO A 180 10.77 14.56 -24.01
C PRO A 180 9.35 15.09 -23.81
N THR A 181 8.34 14.39 -24.33
CA THR A 181 6.91 14.70 -24.18
C THR A 181 6.23 13.92 -23.06
N ALA A 182 6.98 13.13 -22.28
CA ALA A 182 6.42 12.42 -21.13
C ALA A 182 5.91 13.42 -20.08
N LEU A 183 4.73 13.16 -19.55
CA LEU A 183 4.07 14.01 -18.56
C LEU A 183 3.84 13.21 -17.28
N ARG A 184 4.08 13.85 -16.13
CA ARG A 184 3.67 13.35 -14.83
C ARG A 184 2.83 14.38 -14.10
N TYR A 185 1.70 13.94 -13.58
CA TYR A 185 0.83 14.78 -12.76
C TYR A 185 1.02 14.44 -11.30
N GLU A 186 1.09 15.46 -10.47
CA GLU A 186 1.24 15.31 -9.01
C GLU A 186 0.38 16.34 -8.30
N TYR A 187 -0.35 15.90 -7.27
CA TYR A 187 -1.35 16.69 -6.57
C TYR A 187 -0.86 17.12 -5.20
N GLN A 188 -0.82 18.43 -4.98
CA GLN A 188 -0.59 19.09 -3.69
C GLN A 188 0.45 18.37 -2.80
N ASP A 189 -0.01 17.80 -1.69
CA ASP A 189 0.82 17.23 -0.64
C ASP A 189 0.91 15.70 -0.71
N ASP A 190 0.54 15.11 -1.86
CA ASP A 190 0.72 13.67 -2.07
C ASP A 190 2.19 13.29 -1.83
N ILE A 191 2.37 12.36 -0.91
CA ILE A 191 3.66 11.84 -0.50
C ILE A 191 4.30 10.88 -1.51
N VAL A 192 3.52 10.19 -2.34
CA VAL A 192 4.02 9.12 -3.22
C VAL A 192 5.11 9.59 -4.18
N PRO A 193 4.98 10.76 -4.84
CA PRO A 193 6.04 11.28 -5.69
C PRO A 193 7.35 11.63 -4.97
N HIS A 194 7.32 11.67 -3.65
CA HIS A 194 8.49 11.89 -2.81
C HIS A 194 9.19 10.58 -2.40
N LEU A 195 8.62 9.41 -2.76
CA LEU A 195 9.14 8.08 -2.45
C LEU A 195 9.75 7.39 -3.69
N PRO A 196 10.80 6.56 -3.52
CA PRO A 196 11.67 6.53 -2.34
C PRO A 196 12.33 7.90 -2.10
N PRO A 197 12.57 8.28 -0.82
CA PRO A 197 13.28 9.50 -0.52
C PRO A 197 14.73 9.45 -1.01
N ALA A 198 15.25 10.62 -1.34
CA ALA A 198 16.66 10.82 -1.69
C ALA A 198 17.12 12.22 -1.25
N GLY A 199 18.39 12.34 -0.86
CA GLY A 199 18.98 13.61 -0.41
C GLY A 199 18.16 14.31 0.69
N GLU A 200 17.91 15.62 0.54
CA GLU A 200 17.19 16.42 1.54
C GLU A 200 15.75 15.94 1.81
N SER A 201 15.09 15.29 0.84
CA SER A 201 13.76 14.70 1.08
C SER A 201 13.81 13.56 2.09
N ALA A 202 14.91 12.81 2.18
CA ALA A 202 15.05 11.74 3.16
C ALA A 202 15.05 12.27 4.60
N LYS A 203 15.81 13.34 4.84
CA LYS A 203 15.90 13.97 6.17
C LYS A 203 14.57 14.52 6.66
N ILE A 204 13.76 15.06 5.74
CA ILE A 204 12.46 15.64 6.08
C ILE A 204 11.42 14.53 6.25
N LEU A 205 11.42 13.52 5.38
CA LEU A 205 10.49 12.40 5.54
C LEU A 205 10.78 11.55 6.77
N SER A 206 12.04 11.47 7.21
CA SER A 206 12.39 10.80 8.47
C SER A 206 11.84 11.49 9.72
N THR A 207 11.38 12.75 9.64
CA THR A 207 10.73 13.41 10.79
C THR A 207 9.25 13.05 10.93
N ILE A 208 8.64 12.40 9.93
CA ILE A 208 7.26 11.96 9.99
C ILE A 208 7.24 10.63 10.76
N PRO A 209 6.59 10.47 11.92
CA PRO A 209 6.76 9.29 12.77
C PRO A 209 6.60 7.96 12.02
N ILE A 210 5.50 7.78 11.27
CA ILE A 210 5.22 6.53 10.55
C ILE A 210 6.23 6.26 9.42
N ILE A 211 6.75 7.30 8.76
CA ILE A 211 7.72 7.16 7.68
C ILE A 211 9.12 7.01 8.26
N GLY A 212 9.47 7.75 9.31
CA GLY A 212 10.71 7.64 10.05
C GLY A 212 10.94 6.21 10.55
N GLU A 213 9.94 5.58 11.17
CA GLU A 213 10.00 4.17 11.58
C GLU A 213 10.30 3.24 10.40
N ILE A 214 9.65 3.43 9.24
CA ILE A 214 9.95 2.68 8.02
C ILE A 214 11.38 2.93 7.54
N LEU A 215 11.82 4.18 7.52
CA LEU A 215 13.13 4.59 7.00
C LEU A 215 14.28 4.08 7.87
N GLU A 216 14.08 3.88 9.19
CA GLU A 216 15.08 3.29 10.09
C GLU A 216 15.53 1.89 9.64
N GLU A 217 14.68 1.13 8.95
CA GLU A 217 15.02 -0.19 8.41
C GLU A 217 15.99 -0.11 7.21
N TYR A 218 16.15 1.06 6.60
CA TYR A 218 16.96 1.28 5.40
C TYR A 218 18.20 2.12 5.70
N LEU A 219 19.23 1.46 6.25
CA LEU A 219 20.49 2.10 6.67
C LEU A 219 21.27 2.86 5.56
N GLU A 220 20.97 2.64 4.28
CA GLU A 220 21.68 3.19 3.12
C GLU A 220 20.91 4.33 2.41
N LEU A 221 19.83 4.85 3.00
CA LEU A 221 18.97 5.86 2.35
C LEU A 221 19.71 7.12 1.89
N GLU A 222 20.72 7.56 2.64
CA GLU A 222 21.52 8.74 2.28
C GLU A 222 22.35 8.52 1.00
N GLU A 223 22.61 7.26 0.63
CA GLU A 223 23.33 6.89 -0.60
C GLU A 223 22.40 6.80 -1.81
N TRP A 224 21.08 6.69 -1.61
CA TRP A 224 20.13 6.54 -2.70
C TRP A 224 19.92 7.86 -3.44
N ASP A 225 19.98 7.81 -4.77
CA ASP A 225 19.81 8.97 -5.66
C ASP A 225 18.56 8.87 -6.54
N TYR A 226 17.44 8.39 -5.98
CA TYR A 226 16.18 8.30 -6.72
C TYR A 226 15.71 9.67 -7.23
N LYS A 227 15.23 9.70 -8.48
CA LYS A 227 14.68 10.89 -9.14
C LYS A 227 13.33 10.60 -9.79
N ALA A 228 12.47 11.61 -9.77
CA ALA A 228 11.28 11.63 -10.61
C ALA A 228 11.69 11.88 -12.09
N VAL A 229 11.00 11.22 -13.01
CA VAL A 229 11.22 11.30 -14.46
C VAL A 229 10.01 11.93 -15.15
N GLY A 230 10.17 12.41 -16.39
CA GLY A 230 9.12 13.12 -17.12
C GLY A 230 8.93 14.57 -16.67
N ASN A 231 8.12 15.31 -17.43
CA ASN A 231 7.82 16.72 -17.18
C ASN A 231 6.70 16.83 -16.15
N LEU A 232 6.95 17.59 -15.08
CA LEU A 232 5.98 17.80 -14.01
C LEU A 232 4.81 18.68 -14.48
N ARG A 233 3.62 18.28 -14.09
CA ARG A 233 2.37 19.05 -14.10
C ARG A 233 1.84 19.04 -12.68
N PHE A 234 2.28 20.00 -11.89
CA PHE A 234 1.95 20.07 -10.47
C PHE A 234 0.62 20.79 -10.29
N ILE A 235 -0.31 20.15 -9.59
CA ILE A 235 -1.58 20.75 -9.18
C ILE A 235 -1.35 21.39 -7.81
N ASN A 236 -1.36 22.72 -7.75
CA ASN A 236 -1.11 23.47 -6.52
C ASN A 236 -2.34 23.47 -5.58
N TRP A 237 -2.21 24.14 -4.44
CA TRP A 237 -3.26 24.25 -3.41
C TRP A 237 -4.45 25.13 -3.82
N GLU A 238 -4.34 25.81 -4.96
CA GLU A 238 -5.38 26.58 -5.62
C GLU A 238 -6.06 25.80 -6.76
N ASP A 239 -5.74 24.51 -6.91
CA ASP A 239 -6.21 23.62 -7.99
C ASP A 239 -5.83 24.09 -9.40
N GLU A 240 -4.68 24.75 -9.52
CA GLU A 240 -4.08 25.18 -10.79
C GLU A 240 -2.94 24.25 -11.21
N ILE A 241 -2.91 23.88 -12.49
CA ILE A 241 -1.82 23.08 -13.08
C ILE A 241 -0.67 24.00 -13.46
N LEU A 242 0.46 23.88 -12.77
CA LEU A 242 1.67 24.66 -13.03
C LEU A 242 2.54 23.98 -14.10
N GLU A 243 2.69 24.64 -15.25
CA GLU A 243 3.48 24.14 -16.39
C GLU A 243 4.85 24.82 -16.54
N ASP A 244 4.93 26.12 -16.24
CA ASP A 244 6.10 26.96 -16.57
C ASP A 244 7.09 27.14 -15.42
N LEU A 245 6.76 26.67 -14.21
CA LEU A 245 7.64 26.84 -13.07
C LEU A 245 8.77 25.79 -13.11
N PRO A 246 10.06 26.16 -12.95
CA PRO A 246 11.13 25.18 -12.88
C PRO A 246 10.89 24.10 -11.83
N ALA A 247 11.15 22.84 -12.17
CA ALA A 247 10.86 21.69 -11.30
C ALA A 247 11.51 21.78 -9.91
N TYR A 248 12.68 22.42 -9.77
CA TYR A 248 13.34 22.61 -8.48
C TYR A 248 12.60 23.62 -7.58
N LEU A 249 11.95 24.64 -8.16
CA LEU A 249 11.11 25.58 -7.41
C LEU A 249 9.80 24.93 -7.01
N GLN A 250 9.17 24.17 -7.91
CA GLN A 250 7.98 23.38 -7.58
C GLN A 250 8.29 22.40 -6.42
N TRP A 251 9.43 21.73 -6.48
CA TRP A 251 9.89 20.85 -5.40
C TRP A 251 10.12 21.59 -4.08
N ALA A 252 10.80 22.73 -4.10
CA ALA A 252 11.06 23.51 -2.88
C ALA A 252 9.75 24.02 -2.26
N TYR A 253 8.80 24.45 -3.09
CA TYR A 253 7.50 24.93 -2.62
C TYR A 253 6.69 23.81 -1.94
N ARG A 254 6.66 22.62 -2.55
CA ARG A 254 6.05 21.43 -1.94
C ARG A 254 6.72 21.01 -0.65
N LEU A 255 8.04 21.10 -0.57
CA LEU A 255 8.77 20.74 0.63
C LEU A 255 8.39 21.60 1.85
N VAL A 256 8.17 22.90 1.63
CA VAL A 256 7.72 23.82 2.69
C VAL A 256 6.34 23.45 3.20
N HIS A 257 5.40 23.11 2.30
CA HIS A 257 4.06 22.66 2.70
C HIS A 257 4.07 21.31 3.39
N LEU A 258 4.89 20.35 2.94
CA LEU A 258 5.09 19.08 3.65
C LEU A 258 5.55 19.33 5.09
N ILE A 259 6.58 20.16 5.31
CA ILE A 259 7.04 20.51 6.67
C ILE A 259 5.90 21.11 7.50
N LYS A 260 5.12 22.02 6.91
CA LYS A 260 3.99 22.66 7.59
C LYS A 260 2.91 21.65 8.01
N ILE A 261 2.53 20.74 7.11
CA ILE A 261 1.53 19.70 7.40
C ILE A 261 1.99 18.78 8.53
N ILE A 262 3.28 18.47 8.56
CA ILE A 262 3.87 17.63 9.62
C ILE A 262 3.84 18.38 10.96
N ASP A 263 4.25 19.65 10.99
CA ASP A 263 4.23 20.49 12.21
C ASP A 263 2.80 20.68 12.75
N GLU A 264 1.82 20.80 11.86
CA GLU A 264 0.40 20.93 12.21
C GLU A 264 -0.28 19.58 12.57
N GLY A 265 0.46 18.46 12.50
CA GLY A 265 -0.05 17.13 12.82
C GLY A 265 -1.06 16.58 11.81
N GLN A 266 -1.13 17.13 10.60
CA GLN A 266 -2.10 16.78 9.55
C GLN A 266 -1.59 15.67 8.62
N THR A 267 -0.86 14.69 9.15
CA THR A 267 -0.18 13.65 8.34
C THR A 267 -1.13 12.78 7.52
N SER A 268 -2.41 12.66 7.90
CA SER A 268 -3.44 11.98 7.10
C SER A 268 -3.68 12.66 5.74
N LYS A 269 -3.46 13.97 5.65
CA LYS A 269 -3.61 14.72 4.40
C LYS A 269 -2.66 14.23 3.32
N LEU A 270 -1.41 13.92 3.70
CA LEU A 270 -0.34 13.42 2.81
C LEU A 270 -0.76 12.17 2.02
N PHE A 271 -1.65 11.37 2.62
CA PHE A 271 -2.17 10.15 2.04
C PHE A 271 -3.51 10.37 1.34
N SER A 272 -4.34 11.26 1.86
CA SER A 272 -5.62 11.60 1.24
C SER A 272 -5.43 12.33 -0.10
N ASP A 273 -4.34 13.07 -0.26
CA ASP A 273 -4.00 13.79 -1.48
C ASP A 273 -3.60 12.83 -2.62
N HIS A 274 -3.25 11.57 -2.31
CA HIS A 274 -3.00 10.53 -3.29
C HIS A 274 -4.27 9.96 -3.94
N MET A 275 -5.46 10.29 -3.45
CA MET A 275 -6.72 9.77 -3.98
C MET A 275 -7.05 10.36 -5.36
N ALA A 276 -7.54 9.54 -6.28
CA ALA A 276 -7.95 9.99 -7.61
C ALA A 276 -9.06 11.06 -7.55
N GLU A 277 -9.92 11.00 -6.52
CA GLU A 277 -10.94 11.99 -6.18
C GLU A 277 -10.39 13.42 -6.07
N LYS A 278 -9.09 13.58 -5.81
CA LYS A 278 -8.42 14.86 -5.63
C LYS A 278 -7.92 15.43 -6.95
N CYS A 279 -7.09 14.69 -7.68
CA CYS A 279 -6.47 15.18 -8.91
C CYS A 279 -7.44 15.15 -10.11
N TYR A 280 -8.39 14.22 -10.12
CA TYR A 280 -9.25 13.99 -11.28
C TYR A 280 -10.16 15.18 -11.61
N PRO A 281 -10.85 15.83 -10.66
CA PRO A 281 -11.65 17.03 -10.96
C PRO A 281 -10.83 18.17 -11.58
N VAL A 282 -9.57 18.32 -11.17
CA VAL A 282 -8.68 19.36 -11.69
C VAL A 282 -8.23 19.03 -13.11
N ILE A 283 -7.83 17.78 -13.37
CA ILE A 283 -7.33 17.35 -14.69
C ILE A 283 -8.47 17.23 -15.72
N CYS A 284 -9.65 16.75 -15.29
CA CYS A 284 -10.75 16.42 -16.18
C CYS A 284 -11.87 17.46 -16.23
N GLY A 285 -11.89 18.43 -15.32
CA GLY A 285 -12.97 19.43 -15.21
C GLY A 285 -14.33 18.84 -14.83
N LYS A 286 -14.38 17.59 -14.36
CA LYS A 286 -15.59 16.87 -13.94
C LYS A 286 -15.29 16.00 -12.71
N PRO A 287 -16.27 15.79 -11.81
CA PRO A 287 -16.07 14.92 -10.65
C PRO A 287 -15.62 13.51 -11.05
N TYR A 288 -14.79 12.91 -10.21
CA TYR A 288 -14.43 11.50 -10.38
C TYR A 288 -15.65 10.60 -10.19
N GLN A 289 -15.96 9.78 -11.18
CA GLN A 289 -16.94 8.71 -11.05
C GLN A 289 -16.19 7.44 -10.70
N LYS A 290 -16.41 6.96 -9.48
CA LYS A 290 -15.68 5.84 -8.90
C LYS A 290 -15.83 4.59 -9.79
N SER A 291 -14.73 4.11 -10.37
CA SER A 291 -14.61 2.71 -10.80
C SER A 291 -14.66 1.82 -9.56
N VAL A 292 -15.29 0.65 -9.62
CA VAL A 292 -15.59 -0.15 -8.41
C VAL A 292 -14.29 -0.69 -7.80
N LYS A 293 -14.24 -0.74 -6.44
CA LYS A 293 -13.14 -1.17 -5.55
C LYS A 293 -11.89 -0.28 -5.48
N ILE A 294 -12.08 1.03 -5.37
CA ILE A 294 -11.16 1.87 -4.57
C ILE A 294 -11.85 2.18 -3.25
N ASP A 295 -11.98 1.18 -2.37
CA ASP A 295 -12.23 1.48 -0.95
C ASP A 295 -10.93 1.98 -0.33
N LEU A 296 -10.54 3.20 -0.73
CA LEU A 296 -9.85 4.08 0.18
C LEU A 296 -10.93 4.70 1.07
N GLU A 297 -11.48 3.90 1.98
CA GLU A 297 -12.13 4.40 3.19
C GLU A 297 -11.03 5.07 4.05
N LEU A 298 -10.63 6.27 3.63
CA LEU A 298 -9.71 7.13 4.38
C LEU A 298 -10.45 7.91 5.48
N GLU A 299 -11.75 7.65 5.70
CA GLU A 299 -12.50 8.17 6.85
C GLU A 299 -11.97 7.65 8.20
N ASN A 300 -11.02 6.71 8.22
CA ASN A 300 -10.39 6.21 9.44
C ASN A 300 -8.85 6.27 9.45
N ILE A 301 -8.20 7.24 8.79
CA ILE A 301 -6.77 7.54 9.08
C ILE A 301 -6.66 8.35 10.39
N GLY A 302 -7.05 7.72 11.49
CA GLY A 302 -6.31 7.88 12.72
C GLY A 302 -5.19 6.86 12.67
N LEU A 303 -3.95 7.33 12.55
CA LEU A 303 -2.74 6.54 12.79
C LEU A 303 -2.90 5.91 14.18
N MET A 304 -3.36 4.66 14.24
CA MET A 304 -3.50 3.98 15.52
C MET A 304 -2.11 3.71 16.02
N SER A 305 -1.79 4.26 17.19
CA SER A 305 -0.56 3.90 17.87
C SER A 305 -0.55 2.39 18.11
N LYS A 306 0.62 1.77 18.26
CA LYS A 306 0.73 0.35 18.69
C LYS A 306 -0.14 0.06 19.92
N VAL A 307 -0.26 1.05 20.81
CA VAL A 307 -1.14 1.04 21.98
C VAL A 307 -2.61 0.93 21.58
N ASP A 308 -3.07 1.63 20.55
CA ASP A 308 -4.46 1.56 20.10
C ASP A 308 -4.76 0.24 19.39
N GLU A 309 -3.83 -0.32 18.63
CA GLU A 309 -4.01 -1.65 18.03
C GLU A 309 -4.13 -2.72 19.11
N THR A 310 -3.24 -2.64 20.09
CA THR A 310 -3.26 -3.49 21.29
C THR A 310 -4.56 -3.34 22.07
N LYS A 311 -5.09 -2.10 22.20
CA LYS A 311 -6.42 -1.87 22.80
C LYS A 311 -7.54 -2.53 22.02
N LYS A 312 -7.55 -2.46 20.68
CA LYS A 312 -8.61 -3.10 19.88
C LYS A 312 -8.57 -4.61 19.96
N VAL A 313 -7.39 -5.22 19.91
CA VAL A 313 -7.23 -6.66 20.13
C VAL A 313 -7.71 -7.02 21.53
N TRP A 314 -7.32 -6.25 22.55
CA TRP A 314 -7.81 -6.45 23.91
C TRP A 314 -9.34 -6.35 24.03
N GLU A 315 -9.95 -5.32 23.44
CA GLU A 315 -11.39 -5.10 23.45
C GLU A 315 -12.14 -6.27 22.80
N HIS A 316 -11.67 -6.76 21.65
CA HIS A 316 -12.24 -7.93 21.00
C HIS A 316 -12.07 -9.19 21.87
N HIS A 317 -10.85 -9.43 22.38
CA HIS A 317 -10.52 -10.60 23.16
C HIS A 317 -11.35 -10.70 24.46
N ILE A 318 -11.48 -9.61 25.20
CA ILE A 318 -12.24 -9.60 26.45
C ILE A 318 -13.75 -9.72 26.20
N GLN A 319 -14.26 -9.14 25.11
CA GLN A 319 -15.66 -9.31 24.71
C GLN A 319 -15.97 -10.76 24.32
N ALA A 320 -15.06 -11.41 23.59
CA ALA A 320 -15.16 -12.82 23.24
C ALA A 320 -15.13 -13.72 24.49
N TRP A 321 -14.32 -13.36 25.50
CA TRP A 321 -14.28 -14.05 26.79
C TRP A 321 -15.62 -13.90 27.53
N ASP A 322 -16.15 -12.69 27.66
CA ASP A 322 -17.43 -12.43 28.31
C ASP A 322 -18.61 -13.12 27.61
N ALA A 323 -18.52 -13.27 26.28
CA ALA A 323 -19.49 -13.99 25.47
C ALA A 323 -19.35 -15.52 25.53
N ASN A 324 -18.29 -16.07 26.14
CA ASN A 324 -17.88 -17.48 26.05
C ASN A 324 -17.74 -17.96 24.59
N ASP A 325 -17.25 -17.11 23.70
CA ASP A 325 -17.10 -17.40 22.27
C ASP A 325 -15.67 -17.87 21.96
N LEU A 326 -15.49 -19.18 21.88
CA LEU A 326 -14.19 -19.80 21.62
C LEU A 326 -13.67 -19.51 20.20
N ASP A 327 -14.55 -19.37 19.22
CA ASP A 327 -14.13 -19.10 17.84
C ASP A 327 -13.65 -17.66 17.70
N ALA A 328 -14.33 -16.71 18.34
CA ALA A 328 -13.90 -15.33 18.42
C ALA A 328 -12.57 -15.19 19.18
N ILE A 329 -12.39 -15.87 20.32
CA ILE A 329 -11.09 -15.88 21.02
C ILE A 329 -9.97 -16.39 20.10
N MET A 330 -10.20 -17.48 19.37
CA MET A 330 -9.17 -18.05 18.48
C MET A 330 -8.82 -17.13 17.31
N ALA A 331 -9.67 -16.17 16.94
CA ALA A 331 -9.35 -15.20 15.90
C ALA A 331 -8.20 -14.26 16.29
N ASP A 332 -7.88 -14.13 17.59
CA ASP A 332 -6.76 -13.34 18.07
C ASP A 332 -5.42 -14.12 18.05
N TYR A 333 -5.41 -15.40 17.68
CA TYR A 333 -4.22 -16.28 17.68
C TYR A 333 -3.91 -16.84 16.29
N THR A 334 -2.67 -17.30 16.11
CA THR A 334 -2.19 -17.96 14.89
C THR A 334 -1.37 -19.21 15.22
N GLU A 335 -0.89 -19.92 14.20
CA GLU A 335 -0.01 -21.09 14.39
C GLU A 335 1.33 -20.74 15.04
N ASP A 336 1.77 -19.48 14.95
CA ASP A 336 3.01 -19.00 15.57
C ASP A 336 2.79 -18.52 17.01
N SER A 337 1.55 -18.48 17.49
CA SER A 337 1.23 -18.00 18.85
C SER A 337 1.68 -18.98 19.93
N ILE A 338 2.13 -18.42 21.06
CA ILE A 338 2.67 -19.19 22.19
C ILE A 338 1.92 -18.81 23.48
N LEU A 339 1.34 -19.81 24.14
CA LEU A 339 0.70 -19.68 25.44
C LEU A 339 1.55 -20.35 26.52
N ILE A 340 2.04 -19.56 27.48
CA ILE A 340 2.88 -20.02 28.58
C ILE A 340 2.05 -20.06 29.86
N LEU A 341 1.91 -21.24 30.44
CA LEU A 341 1.23 -21.46 31.71
C LEU A 341 2.28 -21.71 32.81
N ASN A 342 1.86 -21.80 34.08
CA ASN A 342 2.74 -22.00 35.24
C ASN A 342 3.97 -22.90 35.03
N ASN A 343 3.83 -24.04 34.34
CA ASN A 343 4.90 -25.02 34.13
C ASN A 343 4.89 -25.66 32.73
N THR A 344 4.16 -25.10 31.77
CA THR A 344 4.04 -25.69 30.43
C THR A 344 3.84 -24.64 29.36
N VAL A 345 4.16 -24.98 28.12
CA VAL A 345 4.04 -24.11 26.96
C VAL A 345 3.17 -24.80 25.93
N LYS A 346 2.20 -24.05 25.40
CA LYS A 346 1.33 -24.45 24.30
C LYS A 346 1.63 -23.62 23.07
N LYS A 347 1.63 -24.25 21.90
CA LYS A 347 1.98 -23.59 20.63
C LYS A 347 0.94 -23.88 19.56
N GLY A 348 0.62 -22.84 18.80
CA GLY A 348 -0.32 -22.91 17.68
C GLY A 348 -1.78 -23.02 18.11
N ILE A 349 -2.68 -22.92 17.12
CA ILE A 349 -4.11 -22.74 17.35
C ILE A 349 -4.72 -23.92 18.10
N GLU A 350 -4.36 -25.15 17.74
CA GLU A 350 -4.97 -26.35 18.31
C GLU A 350 -4.73 -26.46 19.82
N GLU A 351 -3.48 -26.27 20.25
CA GLU A 351 -3.12 -26.39 21.66
C GLU A 351 -3.65 -25.22 22.51
N VAL A 352 -3.62 -24.00 21.98
CA VAL A 352 -4.18 -22.80 22.64
C VAL A 352 -5.70 -22.94 22.79
N ARG A 353 -6.40 -23.38 21.74
CA ARG A 353 -7.85 -23.62 21.75
C ARG A 353 -8.26 -24.59 22.84
N SER A 354 -7.51 -25.69 22.99
CA SER A 354 -7.79 -26.68 24.03
C SER A 354 -7.70 -26.11 25.44
N VAL A 355 -6.80 -25.16 25.70
CA VAL A 355 -6.70 -24.50 27.01
C VAL A 355 -7.89 -23.58 27.25
N PHE A 356 -8.28 -22.76 26.29
CA PHE A 356 -9.42 -21.86 26.43
C PHE A 356 -10.75 -22.60 26.62
N ASP A 357 -10.96 -23.72 25.92
CA ASP A 357 -12.14 -24.58 26.14
C ASP A 357 -12.21 -25.12 27.59
N ASN A 358 -11.07 -25.47 28.18
CA ASN A 358 -11.00 -25.87 29.59
C ASN A 358 -11.17 -24.70 30.56
N LEU A 359 -10.63 -23.52 30.23
CA LEU A 359 -10.81 -22.30 31.02
C LEU A 359 -12.27 -21.89 31.07
N PHE A 360 -13.01 -21.88 29.96
CA PHE A 360 -14.44 -21.58 29.97
C PHE A 360 -15.23 -22.54 30.86
N LYS A 361 -14.93 -23.84 30.80
CA LYS A 361 -15.57 -24.82 31.70
C LYS A 361 -15.26 -24.53 33.17
N LEU A 362 -14.00 -24.23 33.50
CA LEU A 362 -13.59 -23.93 34.87
C LEU A 362 -14.25 -22.65 35.40
N PHE A 363 -14.19 -21.58 34.62
CA PHE A 363 -14.68 -20.26 35.02
C PHE A 363 -16.21 -20.13 34.97
N SER A 364 -16.92 -21.07 34.33
CA SER A 364 -18.40 -21.14 34.36
C SER A 364 -18.99 -21.46 35.73
N ASN A 365 -18.18 -21.93 36.69
CA ASN A 365 -18.63 -22.36 38.02
C ASN A 365 -18.00 -21.54 39.16
N GLY A 366 -18.15 -20.22 39.08
CA GLY A 366 -17.71 -19.30 40.11
C GLY A 366 -17.93 -17.85 39.71
N GLU A 367 -17.50 -16.95 40.56
CA GLU A 367 -17.46 -15.51 40.28
C GLU A 367 -16.07 -15.12 39.79
N ASN A 368 -16.00 -14.54 38.59
CA ASN A 368 -14.76 -14.05 38.01
C ASN A 368 -14.77 -12.53 37.92
N ILE A 369 -13.75 -11.88 38.47
CA ILE A 369 -13.57 -10.43 38.41
C ILE A 369 -12.21 -10.18 37.77
N ILE A 370 -12.22 -9.59 36.57
CA ILE A 370 -11.02 -9.17 35.85
C ILE A 370 -10.86 -7.67 36.09
N GLU A 371 -9.70 -7.27 36.61
CA GLU A 371 -9.36 -5.85 36.81
C GLU A 371 -9.10 -5.17 35.45
N PRO A 372 -9.28 -3.85 35.33
CA PRO A 372 -8.97 -3.13 34.11
C PRO A 372 -7.54 -3.39 33.64
N ALA A 373 -7.40 -3.66 32.33
CA ALA A 373 -6.09 -3.94 31.76
C ALA A 373 -5.17 -2.73 31.78
N VAL A 374 -3.90 -2.97 32.06
CA VAL A 374 -2.81 -2.02 31.84
C VAL A 374 -2.21 -2.33 30.47
N ILE A 375 -2.24 -1.34 29.57
CA ILE A 375 -1.77 -1.50 28.19
C ILE A 375 -0.63 -0.51 27.96
N GLU A 376 0.54 -1.02 27.60
CA GLU A 376 1.75 -0.23 27.32
C GLU A 376 2.42 -0.79 26.06
N GLY A 377 2.47 0.03 25.00
CA GLY A 377 2.95 -0.41 23.69
C GLY A 377 2.18 -1.62 23.15
N GLU A 378 2.90 -2.72 22.95
CA GLU A 378 2.41 -4.02 22.45
C GLU A 378 1.99 -4.98 23.59
N VAL A 379 2.09 -4.54 24.85
CA VAL A 379 1.90 -5.42 26.01
C VAL A 379 0.59 -5.10 26.71
N ILE A 380 -0.21 -6.13 26.97
CA ILE A 380 -1.40 -6.07 27.83
C ILE A 380 -1.05 -6.83 29.10
N TYR A 381 -1.31 -6.24 30.27
CA TYR A 381 -1.22 -6.90 31.56
C TYR A 381 -2.54 -6.81 32.28
N ILE A 382 -3.05 -7.95 32.75
CA ILE A 382 -4.26 -8.02 33.58
C ILE A 382 -4.00 -8.79 34.85
N THR A 383 -4.81 -8.48 35.85
CA THR A 383 -4.97 -9.30 37.04
C THR A 383 -6.42 -9.68 37.20
N TRP A 384 -6.69 -10.85 37.74
CA TRP A 384 -8.05 -11.32 37.96
C TRP A 384 -8.16 -12.06 39.29
N ASN A 385 -9.38 -12.07 39.82
CA ASN A 385 -9.77 -12.77 41.04
C ASN A 385 -10.94 -13.69 40.72
N PHE A 386 -10.75 -14.99 40.88
CA PHE A 386 -11.78 -16.00 40.64
C PHE A 386 -12.12 -16.74 41.93
N THR A 387 -13.41 -16.78 42.27
CA THR A 387 -13.94 -17.53 43.41
C THR A 387 -14.84 -18.66 42.90
N PRO A 388 -14.34 -19.90 42.81
CA PRO A 388 -15.19 -21.04 42.52
C PRO A 388 -16.32 -21.18 43.55
N THR A 389 -17.50 -21.64 43.15
CA THR A 389 -18.72 -21.72 44.00
C THR A 389 -18.50 -22.38 45.37
N ASN A 390 -17.55 -23.31 45.50
CA ASN A 390 -17.27 -24.07 46.73
C ASN A 390 -15.78 -24.05 47.12
N ASP A 391 -15.06 -22.99 46.77
CA ASP A 391 -13.63 -22.88 47.09
C ASP A 391 -13.24 -21.47 47.52
N GLN A 392 -12.00 -21.32 47.98
CA GLN A 392 -11.42 -20.01 48.26
C GLN A 392 -11.21 -19.19 46.99
N ASN A 393 -11.06 -17.88 47.14
CA ASN A 393 -10.68 -16.98 46.07
C ASN A 393 -9.23 -17.24 45.60
N TYR A 394 -9.02 -17.17 44.29
CA TYR A 394 -7.71 -17.29 43.66
C TYR A 394 -7.39 -16.03 42.86
N PHE A 395 -6.19 -15.53 43.07
CA PHE A 395 -5.59 -14.48 42.25
C PHE A 395 -4.85 -15.08 41.06
N GLY A 396 -4.89 -14.40 39.92
CA GLY A 396 -4.06 -14.72 38.77
C GLY A 396 -3.71 -13.50 37.94
N THR A 397 -2.75 -13.69 37.05
CA THR A 397 -2.26 -12.65 36.15
C THR A 397 -2.13 -13.19 34.75
N ASP A 398 -2.45 -12.34 33.77
CA ASP A 398 -2.16 -12.59 32.38
C ASP A 398 -1.29 -11.50 31.79
N SER A 399 -0.45 -11.87 30.83
CA SER A 399 0.27 -10.91 30.00
C SER A 399 0.16 -11.33 28.54
N PHE A 400 -0.14 -10.38 27.66
CA PHE A 400 -0.26 -10.61 26.22
C PHE A 400 0.74 -9.73 25.49
N VAL A 401 1.33 -10.25 24.42
CA VAL A 401 2.15 -9.49 23.47
C VAL A 401 1.42 -9.48 22.12
N VAL A 402 0.97 -8.31 21.72
CA VAL A 402 0.20 -8.08 20.50
C VAL A 402 1.10 -7.51 19.43
N GLN A 403 1.28 -8.25 18.33
CA GLN A 403 2.07 -7.81 17.19
C GLN A 403 1.28 -8.09 15.92
N ASN A 404 1.19 -7.09 15.04
CA ASN A 404 0.40 -7.18 13.82
C ASN A 404 -1.05 -7.65 14.09
N ARG A 405 -1.64 -7.14 15.18
CA ARG A 405 -2.99 -7.47 15.67
C ARG A 405 -3.21 -8.93 16.08
N ILE A 406 -2.13 -9.69 16.27
CA ILE A 406 -2.16 -11.08 16.75
C ILE A 406 -1.56 -11.14 18.13
N ILE A 407 -2.17 -11.93 19.02
CA ILE A 407 -1.57 -12.33 20.30
C ILE A 407 -0.48 -13.35 19.99
N THR A 408 0.76 -12.88 19.92
CA THR A 408 1.94 -13.70 19.63
C THR A 408 2.40 -14.47 20.86
N TYR A 409 2.31 -13.85 22.04
CA TYR A 409 2.55 -14.49 23.32
C TYR A 409 1.42 -14.18 24.28
N GLN A 410 0.99 -15.18 25.02
CA GLN A 410 0.18 -15.03 26.23
C GLN A 410 0.86 -15.78 27.37
N THR A 411 0.91 -15.19 28.56
CA THR A 411 1.36 -15.88 29.77
C THR A 411 0.27 -15.85 30.82
N ILE A 412 -0.01 -16.98 31.47
CA ILE A 412 -1.02 -17.10 32.52
C ILE A 412 -0.38 -17.69 33.77
N ALA A 413 -0.50 -16.99 34.90
CA ALA A 413 0.01 -17.44 36.18
C ALA A 413 -1.07 -17.41 37.28
N SER A 414 -1.33 -18.56 37.90
CA SER A 414 -2.19 -18.63 39.10
C SER A 414 -1.97 -19.92 39.89
N LEU A 415 -2.11 -19.85 41.21
CA LEU A 415 -2.16 -21.06 42.06
C LEU A 415 -3.41 -21.92 41.79
N LEU A 416 -4.46 -21.34 41.20
CA LEU A 416 -5.69 -22.05 40.79
C LEU A 416 -5.36 -23.32 39.99
N TYR A 417 -4.45 -23.21 39.02
CA TYR A 417 -4.13 -24.29 38.10
C TYR A 417 -3.34 -25.45 38.71
N LYS A 418 -2.86 -25.30 39.95
CA LYS A 418 -2.32 -26.44 40.71
C LYS A 418 -3.43 -27.36 41.22
N LYS A 419 -4.62 -26.80 41.46
CA LYS A 419 -5.80 -27.52 41.97
C LYS A 419 -6.77 -27.87 40.84
N TYR A 420 -6.88 -27.02 39.82
CA TYR A 420 -7.72 -27.18 38.65
C TYR A 420 -6.88 -27.11 37.38
N PRO A 421 -6.25 -28.21 36.93
CA PRO A 421 -5.46 -28.22 35.71
C PRO A 421 -6.32 -27.88 34.49
N VAL A 422 -5.79 -27.03 33.61
CA VAL A 422 -6.45 -26.57 32.37
C VAL A 422 -5.76 -27.10 31.12
N VAL A 423 -4.83 -28.06 31.31
CA VAL A 423 -3.97 -28.67 30.30
C VAL A 423 -4.11 -30.17 30.30
#